data_AF-A0A9D1M2F0-F1
#
_entry.id   AF-A0A9D1M2F0-F1
#
_cell.length_a   1.000
_cell.length_b   1.000
_cell.length_c   1.000
_cell.angle_alpha   90.00
_cell.angle_beta   90.00
_cell.angle_gamma   90.00
#
_symmetry.space_group_name_H-M   'P 1'
#
loop_
_entity.id
_entity.type
_entity.pdbx_description
1 polymer ?
#
loop_
_entity_poly.entity_id
_entity_poly.type
_entity_poly.pdbx_seq_one_letter_code
_entity_poly.pdbx_strand_id
1 'polypeptide(L)' 'MKKKGSDLVMATNILSKSRKKFVKVKTFAEQFDMSDKTVYQMIKNPIFEPAIAKIGEKGIRLDPDKTFEIMQQYYR' A
#
# COMPACT_ATOMS: atom_id res chain seq x y z
N MET A 1 12.14 48.69 -17.19
CA MET A 1 11.75 47.92 -15.98
C MET A 1 10.24 47.96 -15.81
N LYS A 2 9.52 46.84 -16.00
CA LYS A 2 8.37 46.41 -15.18
C LYS A 2 8.26 44.88 -15.33
N LYS A 3 8.19 44.19 -14.20
CA LYS A 3 8.28 42.74 -14.00
C LYS A 3 6.88 42.16 -13.73
N LYS A 4 6.70 40.87 -14.04
CA LYS A 4 5.70 39.90 -13.49
C LYS A 4 4.26 40.04 -14.03
N GLY A 5 3.48 38.98 -14.20
CA GLY A 5 3.61 37.59 -13.78
C GLY A 5 3.00 36.68 -14.85
N SER A 6 3.67 35.58 -15.18
CA SER A 6 3.53 34.29 -14.50
C SER A 6 2.19 33.65 -14.82
N ASP A 7 2.24 32.78 -15.83
CA ASP A 7 1.70 31.43 -15.77
C ASP A 7 0.25 31.35 -15.27
N LEU A 8 -0.66 31.13 -16.22
CA LEU A 8 -1.89 30.39 -15.99
C LEU A 8 -1.50 29.00 -15.47
N VAL A 9 -1.20 28.93 -14.18
CA VAL A 9 -0.96 27.70 -13.45
C VAL A 9 -2.28 26.95 -13.53
N MET A 10 -2.30 25.93 -14.40
CA MET A 10 -3.40 24.97 -14.43
C MET A 10 -3.68 24.56 -12.99
N ALA A 11 -4.90 24.84 -12.52
CA ALA A 11 -5.41 24.31 -11.27
C ALA A 11 -5.49 22.78 -11.43
N THR A 12 -4.33 22.14 -11.25
CA THR A 12 -4.12 20.71 -11.41
C THR A 12 -4.74 20.06 -10.19
N ASN A 13 -6.02 19.73 -10.33
CA ASN A 13 -6.83 18.85 -9.49
C ASN A 13 -6.09 18.27 -8.26
N ILE A 14 -6.09 19.03 -7.15
CA ILE A 14 -5.44 18.67 -5.87
C ILE A 14 -6.06 17.40 -5.27
N LEU A 15 -7.21 16.95 -5.77
CA LEU A 15 -7.80 15.67 -5.38
C LEU A 15 -7.17 14.51 -6.15
N SER A 16 -5.85 14.38 -6.05
CA SER A 16 -5.20 13.09 -6.24
C SER A 16 -5.66 12.18 -5.11
N LYS A 17 -6.85 11.56 -5.25
CA LYS A 17 -7.18 10.35 -4.47
C LYS A 17 -6.07 9.37 -4.81
N SER A 18 -5.03 9.31 -3.97
CA SER A 18 -3.95 8.34 -4.13
C SER A 18 -4.64 6.99 -4.21
N ARG A 19 -4.65 6.40 -5.41
CA ARG A 19 -5.28 5.10 -5.60
C ARG A 19 -4.52 4.15 -4.70
N LYS A 20 -5.13 3.67 -3.62
CA LYS A 20 -4.53 2.66 -2.75
C LYS A 20 -4.09 1.49 -3.63
N LYS A 21 -2.77 1.27 -3.68
CA LYS A 21 -2.17 0.24 -4.52
C LYS A 21 -2.13 -1.04 -3.71
N PHE A 22 -3.07 -1.93 -3.99
CA PHE A 22 -3.04 -3.27 -3.43
C PHE A 22 -2.05 -4.14 -4.22
N VAL A 23 -1.12 -4.74 -3.51
CA VAL A 23 -0.06 -5.58 -4.09
C VAL A 23 -0.38 -7.05 -3.85
N LYS A 24 0.15 -7.93 -4.71
CA LYS A 24 0.09 -9.37 -4.46
C LYS A 24 1.04 -9.73 -3.31
N VAL A 25 0.75 -10.83 -2.61
CA VAL A 25 1.64 -11.40 -1.58
C VAL A 25 3.09 -11.51 -2.05
N LYS A 26 3.33 -12.02 -3.27
CA LYS A 26 4.68 -12.16 -3.82
C LYS A 26 5.42 -10.83 -3.92
N THR A 27 4.76 -9.80 -4.45
CA THR A 27 5.35 -8.46 -4.58
C THR A 27 5.62 -7.83 -3.22
N PHE A 28 4.75 -8.07 -2.24
CA PHE A 28 4.97 -7.63 -0.87
C PHE A 28 6.17 -8.35 -0.24
N ALA A 29 6.27 -9.67 -0.42
CA ALA A 29 7.38 -10.48 0.06
C ALA A 29 8.72 -9.98 -0.52
N GLU A 30 8.78 -9.71 -1.83
CA GLU A 30 9.93 -9.12 -2.51
C GLU A 30 10.29 -7.72 -1.97
N GLN A 31 9.31 -6.88 -1.65
CA GLN A 31 9.55 -5.52 -1.12
C GLN A 31 10.18 -5.49 0.27
N PHE A 32 9.85 -6.47 1.10
CA PHE A 32 10.30 -6.55 2.50
C PHE A 32 11.35 -7.64 2.72
N ASP A 33 11.91 -8.21 1.65
CA ASP A 33 12.87 -9.31 1.67
C ASP A 33 12.42 -10.49 2.55
N MET A 34 11.14 -10.85 2.41
CA MET A 34 10.51 -11.94 3.13
C MET A 34 10.20 -13.11 2.19
N SER A 35 10.03 -14.30 2.76
CA SER A 35 9.52 -15.43 1.98
C SER A 35 8.00 -15.32 1.79
N ASP A 36 7.50 -15.70 0.61
CA ASP A 36 6.06 -15.79 0.33
C ASP A 36 5.32 -16.59 1.40
N LYS A 37 5.93 -17.71 1.86
CA LYS A 37 5.36 -18.58 2.90
C LYS A 37 5.19 -17.85 4.23
N THR A 38 6.19 -17.06 4.62
CA THR A 38 6.15 -16.25 5.84
C THR A 38 5.01 -15.24 5.76
N VAL A 39 4.87 -14.56 4.61
CA VAL A 39 3.76 -13.62 4.41
C VAL A 39 2.43 -14.36 4.52
N TYR A 40 2.24 -15.48 3.80
CA TYR A 40 1.01 -16.29 3.92
C TYR A 40 0.70 -16.76 5.33
N GLN A 41 1.70 -17.05 6.16
CA GLN A 41 1.50 -17.37 7.58
C GLN A 41 1.07 -16.14 8.39
N MET A 42 1.66 -14.98 8.15
CA MET A 42 1.27 -13.73 8.81
C MET A 42 -0.19 -13.37 8.53
N ILE A 43 -0.61 -13.41 7.27
CA ILE A 43 -2.00 -13.05 6.89
C ILE A 43 -3.06 -14.03 7.39
N LYS A 44 -2.68 -15.24 7.83
CA LYS A 44 -3.63 -16.16 8.50
C LYS A 44 -4.01 -15.67 9.89
N ASN A 45 -3.20 -14.80 10.50
CA ASN A 45 -3.52 -14.22 11.79
C ASN A 45 -4.64 -13.18 11.61
N PRO A 46 -5.75 -13.26 12.37
CA PRO A 46 -6.89 -12.35 12.23
C PRO A 46 -6.52 -10.87 12.38
N ILE A 47 -5.41 -10.56 13.04
CA ILE A 47 -4.90 -9.19 13.19
C ILE A 47 -4.64 -8.52 11.81
N PHE A 48 -4.29 -9.30 10.79
CA PHE A 48 -4.00 -8.80 9.43
C PHE A 48 -5.22 -8.72 8.51
N GLU A 49 -6.39 -9.20 8.94
CA GLU A 49 -7.65 -9.09 8.21
C GLU A 49 -7.94 -7.68 7.65
N PRO A 50 -7.77 -6.57 8.41
CA PRO A 50 -8.01 -5.22 7.89
C PRO A 50 -7.04 -4.77 6.79
N ALA A 51 -5.91 -5.47 6.60
CA ALA A 51 -4.94 -5.22 5.53
C ALA A 51 -5.21 -6.08 4.28
N ILE A 52 -6.11 -7.07 4.35
CA ILE A 52 -6.50 -7.90 3.21
C ILE A 52 -7.52 -7.14 2.37
N ALA A 53 -7.17 -6.86 1.12
CA ALA A 53 -8.04 -6.14 0.20
C ALA A 53 -8.92 -7.08 -0.63
N LYS A 54 -8.37 -8.22 -1.05
CA LYS A 54 -9.10 -9.23 -1.82
C LYS A 54 -8.46 -10.60 -1.68
N ILE A 55 -9.30 -11.61 -1.47
CA ILE A 55 -8.97 -13.02 -1.60
C ILE A 55 -9.65 -13.52 -2.87
N GLY A 56 -8.92 -14.22 -3.74
CA GLY A 56 -9.49 -14.84 -4.93
C GLY A 56 -8.61 -15.98 -5.44
N GLU A 57 -9.05 -16.64 -6.50
CA GLU A 57 -8.40 -17.84 -7.06
C GLU A 57 -6.93 -17.59 -7.46
N LYS A 58 -6.60 -16.36 -7.90
CA LYS A 58 -5.25 -15.96 -8.32
C LYS A 58 -4.35 -15.51 -7.16
N GLY A 59 -4.80 -15.64 -5.92
CA GLY A 59 -4.07 -15.28 -4.70
C GLY A 59 -4.64 -14.07 -3.96
N ILE A 60 -3.92 -13.68 -2.90
CA ILE A 60 -4.32 -12.62 -1.97
C ILE A 60 -3.68 -11.29 -2.38
N ARG A 61 -4.46 -10.20 -2.27
CA ARG A 61 -3.98 -8.83 -2.40
C ARG A 61 -4.01 -8.11 -1.05
N LEU A 62 -2.91 -7.44 -0.73
CA LEU A 62 -2.67 -6.77 0.53
C LEU A 62 -2.51 -5.26 0.33
N ASP A 63 -2.95 -4.50 1.34
CA ASP A 63 -2.59 -3.09 1.51
C ASP A 63 -1.23 -3.03 2.22
N PRO A 64 -0.14 -2.67 1.52
CA PRO A 64 1.21 -2.72 2.09
C PRO A 64 1.37 -1.75 3.27
N ASP A 65 0.74 -0.58 3.19
CA ASP A 65 0.83 0.46 4.21
C ASP A 65 0.19 -0.01 5.51
N LYS A 66 -1.03 -0.57 5.42
CA LYS A 66 -1.72 -1.15 6.60
C LYS A 66 -0.99 -2.37 7.15
N THR A 67 -0.47 -3.24 6.29
CA THR A 67 0.25 -4.44 6.73
C THR A 67 1.46 -4.03 7.56
N PHE A 68 2.20 -3.02 7.09
CA PHE A 68 3.34 -2.46 7.82
C PHE A 68 2.92 -1.76 9.12
N GLU A 69 1.83 -0.99 9.12
CA GLU A 69 1.30 -0.35 10.33
C GLU A 69 0.96 -1.37 11.41
N ILE A 70 0.28 -2.45 11.04
CA ILE A 70 -0.04 -3.57 11.93
C ILE A 70 1.25 -4.22 12.44
N MET A 71 2.24 -4.45 11.56
CA MET A 71 3.52 -5.01 11.99
C MET A 71 4.21 -4.13 13.04
N GLN A 72 4.23 -2.81 12.85
CA GLN A 72 4.83 -1.89 13.83
C GLN A 72 4.10 -1.88 15.18
N GLN A 73 2.77 -2.00 15.18
CA GLN A 73 1.98 -1.98 16.41
C GLN A 73 2.17 -3.24 17.26
N TYR A 74 2.32 -4.40 16.62
CA TYR A 74 2.34 -5.69 17.31
C TYR A 74 3.74 -6.28 17.52
N TYR A 75 4.73 -5.92 16.71
CA TYR A 75 6.10 -6.46 16.79
C TYR A 75 7.11 -5.44 17.33
N ARG A 76 6.64 -4.50 18.17
CA ARG A 76 7.43 -3.41 18.75
C ARG A 76 8.56 -3.88 19.66
#